data_AF-A0A4Y8PJS2-F1
#
_entry.id   AF-A0A4Y8PJS2-F1
#
_cell.length_a   1.000
_cell.length_b   1.000
_cell.length_c   1.000
_cell.angle_alpha   90.00
_cell.angle_beta   90.00
_cell.angle_gamma   90.00
#
_symmetry.space_group_name_H-M   'P 1'
#
loop_
_entity.id
_entity.type
_entity.pdbx_description
1 polymer ?
#
loop_
_entity_poly.entity_id
_entity_poly.type
_entity_poly.pdbx_seq_one_letter_code
_entity_poly.pdbx_strand_id
1 'polypeptide(L)'
;MSIHWIEIVYIALLVLSTGLLLWIWKKKGSVIKAFVGEVIAELKKCSWPWDPKEKGVRKYKELIDSTLAVTIYSIILAAVVTSADFILVRLVNFLTTLHF
;
A
#
# COMPACT_ATOMS: atom_id res chain seq x y z
N MET A 1 40.78 -19.47 35.46
CA MET A 1 39.45 -19.37 34.81
C MET A 1 39.43 -20.40 33.69
N SER A 2 38.96 -21.62 33.98
CA SER A 2 38.97 -22.73 33.01
C SER A 2 37.95 -22.45 31.93
N ILE A 3 38.40 -22.20 30.70
CA ILE A 3 37.52 -22.13 29.55
C ILE A 3 36.88 -23.51 29.41
N HIS A 4 35.61 -23.61 29.79
CA HIS A 4 34.84 -24.82 29.67
C HIS A 4 34.66 -25.11 28.17
N TRP A 5 34.94 -26.34 27.76
CA TRP A 5 34.82 -26.82 26.37
C TRP A 5 33.51 -26.41 25.67
N ILE A 6 32.46 -26.17 26.45
CA ILE A 6 31.15 -25.66 26.03
C ILE A 6 31.25 -24.29 25.33
N GLU A 7 32.07 -23.37 25.83
CA GLU A 7 32.26 -22.04 25.25
C GLU A 7 32.91 -22.11 23.86
N ILE A 8 33.89 -23.00 23.71
CA ILE A 8 34.58 -23.23 22.42
C ILE A 8 33.60 -23.80 21.38
N VAL A 9 32.76 -24.74 21.80
CA VAL A 9 31.72 -25.33 20.94
C VAL A 9 30.68 -24.28 20.54
N TYR A 10 30.28 -23.40 21.48
CA TYR A 10 29.32 -22.34 21.21
C TYR A 10 29.86 -21.31 20.19
N ILE A 11 31.12 -20.89 20.35
CA ILE A 11 31.79 -19.99 19.40
C ILE A 11 31.90 -20.64 18.01
N ALA A 12 32.25 -21.93 17.94
CA ALA A 12 32.33 -22.65 16.67
C ALA A 12 30.97 -22.72 15.95
N LEU A 13 29.88 -22.97 16.69
CA LEU A 13 28.52 -22.97 16.14
C LEU A 13 28.08 -21.59 15.64
N LEU A 14 28.45 -20.51 16.34
CA LEU A 14 28.18 -19.14 15.90
C LEU A 14 28.92 -18.81 14.60
N VAL A 15 30.19 -19.20 14.48
CA VAL A 15 30.98 -18.97 13.25
C VAL A 15 30.41 -19.78 12.07
N LEU A 16 29.98 -21.03 12.31
CA LEU A 16 29.36 -21.85 11.28
C LEU A 16 28.00 -21.29 10.84
N SER A 17 27.16 -20.85 11.77
CA SER A 17 25.85 -20.29 11.45
C SER A 17 25.95 -18.96 10.70
N THR A 18 26.86 -18.07 11.10
CA THR A 18 27.13 -16.81 10.40
C THR A 18 27.69 -17.05 9.00
N GLY A 19 28.60 -18.01 8.84
CA GLY A 19 29.11 -18.42 7.53
C GLY A 19 28.01 -18.98 6.61
N LEU A 20 27.13 -19.83 7.15
CA LEU A 20 25.98 -20.39 6.43
C LEU A 20 25.01 -19.29 5.98
N LEU A 21 24.71 -18.32 6.85
CA LEU A 21 23.85 -17.18 6.54
C LEU A 21 24.43 -16.33 5.40
N LEU A 22 25.73 -15.99 5.46
CA LEU A 22 26.40 -15.24 4.40
C LEU A 22 26.41 -16.00 3.06
N TRP A 23 26.56 -17.32 3.09
CA TRP A 23 26.51 -18.16 1.90
C TRP A 23 25.11 -18.17 1.27
N ILE A 24 24.06 -18.35 2.08
CA ILE A 24 22.66 -18.28 1.62
C ILE A 24 22.34 -16.89 1.06
N TRP A 25 22.81 -15.83 1.72
CA TRP A 25 22.59 -14.45 1.30
C TRP A 25 23.25 -14.14 -0.04
N LYS A 26 24.49 -14.60 -0.26
CA LYS A 26 25.15 -14.49 -1.56
C LYS A 26 24.40 -15.26 -2.66
N LYS A 27 23.93 -16.47 -2.35
CA LYS A 27 23.21 -17.34 -3.32
C LYS A 27 21.86 -16.74 -3.74
N LYS A 28 21.08 -16.20 -2.79
CA LYS A 28 19.77 -15.58 -3.07
C LYS A 28 19.86 -14.12 -3.54
N GLY A 29 20.98 -13.44 -3.30
CA GLY A 29 21.15 -12.03 -3.63
C GLY A 29 21.03 -11.70 -5.13
N SER A 30 21.36 -12.63 -6.04
CA SER A 30 21.24 -12.39 -7.50
C SER A 30 19.78 -12.25 -7.95
N VAL A 31 18.86 -13.05 -7.39
CA VAL A 31 17.43 -13.00 -7.74
C VAL A 31 16.83 -11.69 -7.26
N ILE A 32 17.20 -11.25 -6.05
CA ILE A 32 16.75 -9.98 -5.48
C ILE A 32 17.23 -8.81 -6.35
N LYS A 33 18.48 -8.84 -6.80
CA LYS A 33 19.03 -7.79 -7.68
C LYS A 33 18.32 -7.73 -9.04
N ALA A 34 18.02 -8.88 -9.63
CA ALA A 34 17.27 -8.94 -10.89
C ALA A 34 15.86 -8.35 -10.71
N PHE A 35 15.14 -8.77 -9.67
CA PHE A 35 13.82 -8.24 -9.34
C PHE A 35 13.84 -6.72 -9.09
N VAL A 36 14.81 -6.22 -8.31
CA VAL A 36 14.96 -4.77 -8.08
C VAL A 36 15.25 -4.03 -9.38
N GLY A 37 16.07 -4.59 -10.27
CA GLY A 37 16.34 -4.03 -11.58
C GLY A 37 15.08 -3.90 -12.45
N GLU A 38 14.25 -4.94 -12.46
CA GLU A 38 12.95 -4.95 -13.15
C GLU A 38 11.97 -3.92 -12.55
N VAL A 39 11.83 -3.89 -11.23
CA VAL A 39 10.97 -2.93 -10.53
C VAL A 39 11.40 -1.49 -10.84
N ILE A 40 12.70 -1.21 -10.85
CA ILE A 40 13.22 0.13 -11.22
C ILE A 40 12.91 0.44 -12.69
N ALA A 41 13.02 -0.54 -13.59
CA ALA A 41 12.70 -0.35 -15.00
C ALA A 41 11.21 -0.04 -15.21
N GLU A 42 10.32 -0.71 -14.49
CA GLU A 42 8.87 -0.43 -14.54
C GLU A 42 8.51 0.89 -13.86
N LEU A 43 9.11 1.20 -12.70
CA LEU A 43 8.90 2.48 -12.01
C LEU A 43 9.28 3.69 -12.87
N LYS A 44 10.27 3.55 -13.77
CA LYS A 44 10.64 4.60 -14.72
C LYS A 44 9.58 4.87 -15.79
N LYS A 45 8.70 3.91 -16.06
CA LYS A 45 7.58 4.08 -17.01
C LYS A 45 6.38 4.75 -16.37
N CYS A 46 6.26 4.69 -15.04
CA CYS A 46 5.18 5.34 -14.32
C CYS A 46 5.33 6.88 -14.38
N SER A 47 4.23 7.56 -14.68
CA SER A 47 4.11 8.99 -14.44
C SER A 47 3.90 9.22 -12.95
N TRP A 48 4.85 9.91 -12.29
CA TRP A 48 4.60 10.41 -10.94
C TRP A 48 3.57 11.53 -11.02
N PRO A 49 2.59 11.59 -10.10
CA PRO A 49 1.48 12.53 -10.17
C PRO A 49 1.91 13.96 -9.84
N TRP A 50 3.20 14.22 -9.57
CA TRP A 50 3.73 15.54 -9.36
C TRP A 50 4.88 15.86 -10.31
N ASP A 51 4.92 17.09 -10.83
CA ASP A 51 6.04 17.56 -11.64
C ASP A 51 7.11 18.22 -10.75
N PRO A 52 8.33 17.66 -10.63
CA PRO A 52 9.42 18.28 -9.87
C PRO A 52 9.91 19.62 -10.48
N LYS A 53 9.57 19.93 -11.73
CA LYS A 53 9.94 21.17 -12.42
C LYS A 53 9.02 22.33 -12.04
N GLU A 54 7.77 22.04 -11.69
CA GLU A 54 6.82 23.05 -11.25
C GLU A 54 6.92 23.29 -9.73
N LYS A 55 6.78 24.55 -9.31
CA LYS A 55 6.79 24.94 -7.89
C LYS A 55 5.38 25.29 -7.41
N GLY A 56 5.15 25.13 -6.12
CA GLY A 56 3.88 25.50 -5.47
C GLY A 56 2.74 24.53 -5.77
N VAL A 57 1.52 25.06 -5.83
CA VAL A 57 0.28 24.25 -5.94
C VAL A 57 0.16 23.55 -7.30
N ARG A 58 0.72 24.15 -8.36
CA ARG A 58 0.68 23.57 -9.72
C ARG A 58 1.39 22.22 -9.82
N LYS A 59 2.42 22.00 -8.98
CA LYS A 59 3.11 20.71 -8.83
C LYS A 59 2.17 19.54 -8.58
N TYR A 60 1.06 19.76 -7.85
CA TYR A 60 0.14 18.71 -7.44
C TYR A 60 -1.17 18.73 -8.24
N LYS A 61 -1.20 19.41 -9.40
CA LYS A 61 -2.41 19.59 -10.19
C LYS A 61 -3.10 18.26 -10.53
N GLU A 62 -2.35 17.25 -10.96
CA GLU A 62 -2.93 15.93 -11.30
C GLU A 62 -3.52 15.22 -10.08
N LEU A 63 -2.88 15.33 -8.91
CA LEU A 63 -3.43 14.77 -7.66
C LEU A 63 -4.71 15.47 -7.28
N ILE A 64 -4.71 16.80 -7.32
CA ILE A 64 -5.87 17.63 -6.96
C ILE A 64 -7.03 17.33 -7.90
N ASP A 65 -6.78 17.26 -9.21
CA ASP A 65 -7.82 16.98 -10.20
C ASP A 65 -8.43 15.58 -10.00
N SER A 66 -7.57 14.57 -9.75
CA SER A 66 -8.02 13.20 -9.47
C SER A 66 -8.83 13.10 -8.17
N THR A 67 -8.38 13.76 -7.10
CA THR A 67 -9.10 13.74 -5.81
C THR A 67 -10.39 14.55 -5.86
N LEU A 68 -10.42 15.68 -6.56
CA LEU A 68 -11.64 16.46 -6.77
C LEU A 68 -12.67 15.67 -7.57
N ALA A 69 -12.26 15.00 -8.64
CA ALA A 69 -13.15 14.14 -9.42
C ALA A 69 -13.82 13.08 -8.53
N VAL A 70 -13.03 12.31 -7.78
CA VAL A 70 -13.55 11.27 -6.87
C VAL A 70 -14.48 11.88 -5.81
N THR A 71 -14.11 13.03 -5.25
CA THR A 71 -14.92 13.71 -4.23
C THR A 71 -16.28 14.14 -4.79
N ILE A 72 -16.30 14.75 -5.98
CA ILE A 72 -17.55 15.20 -6.64
C ILE A 72 -18.46 14.00 -6.92
N TYR A 73 -17.93 12.92 -7.51
CA TYR A 73 -18.72 11.72 -7.77
C TYR A 73 -19.25 11.08 -6.50
N SER A 74 -18.46 11.08 -5.42
CA SER A 74 -18.88 10.54 -4.13
C SER A 74 -20.04 11.35 -3.54
N ILE A 75 -20.00 12.69 -3.64
CA ILE A 75 -21.08 13.56 -3.18
C ILE A 75 -22.35 13.35 -4.00
N ILE A 76 -22.23 13.27 -5.33
CA ILE A 76 -23.39 13.02 -6.21
C ILE A 76 -24.02 11.66 -5.90
N LEU A 77 -23.21 10.62 -5.75
CA LEU A 77 -23.69 9.29 -5.38
C LEU A 77 -24.39 9.31 -4.03
N ALA A 78 -23.79 9.95 -3.02
CA ALA A 78 -24.39 10.08 -1.70
C ALA A 78 -25.74 10.81 -1.75
N ALA A 79 -25.87 11.86 -2.55
CA ALA A 79 -27.13 12.59 -2.73
C ALA A 79 -28.22 11.70 -3.34
N VAL A 80 -27.88 10.93 -4.38
CA VAL A 80 -28.82 10.00 -5.03
C VAL A 80 -29.28 8.93 -4.04
N VAL A 81 -28.34 8.25 -3.37
CA VAL A 81 -28.65 7.20 -2.41
C VAL A 81 -29.54 7.73 -1.29
N THR A 82 -29.15 8.86 -0.68
CA THR A 82 -29.92 9.48 0.42
C THR A 82 -31.32 9.88 -0.03
N SER A 83 -31.48 10.40 -1.25
CA SER A 83 -32.79 10.77 -1.79
C SER A 83 -33.69 9.56 -2.02
N ALA A 84 -33.13 8.45 -2.52
CA ALA A 84 -33.85 7.21 -2.73
C ALA A 84 -34.30 6.61 -1.39
N ASP A 85 -33.41 6.57 -0.40
CA ASP A 85 -33.71 6.11 0.95
C ASP A 85 -34.81 6.95 1.59
N PHE A 86 -34.76 8.27 1.44
CA PHE A 86 -35.80 9.17 1.93
C PHE A 86 -37.18 8.88 1.32
N ILE A 87 -37.25 8.71 0.00
CA ILE A 87 -38.49 8.38 -0.71
C ILE A 87 -39.01 7.01 -0.25
N LEU A 88 -38.14 6.02 -0.15
CA LEU A 88 -38.50 4.66 0.27
C LEU A 88 -39.08 4.67 1.68
N VAL A 89 -38.41 5.32 2.64
CA VAL A 89 -38.91 5.43 4.02
C VAL A 89 -40.27 6.12 4.04
N ARG A 90 -40.47 7.19 3.26
CA ARG A 90 -41.77 7.88 3.20
C ARG A 90 -42.86 6.99 2.63
N LEU A 91 -42.54 6.23 1.58
CA LEU A 91 -43.48 5.31 0.91
C LEU A 91 -43.85 4.14 1.83
N VAL A 92 -42.86 3.50 2.47
CA VAL A 92 -43.09 2.40 3.41
C VAL A 92 -43.95 2.86 4.59
N ASN A 93 -43.65 4.02 5.17
CA ASN A 93 -44.46 4.59 6.25
C ASN A 93 -45.90 4.87 5.80
N PHE A 94 -46.10 5.34 4.57
CA PHE A 94 -47.43 5.55 4.01
C PHE A 94 -48.20 4.23 3.85
N LEU A 95 -47.58 3.20 3.27
CA LEU A 95 -48.21 1.88 3.10
C LEU A 95 -48.53 1.20 4.44
N THR A 96 -47.63 1.29 5.42
CA THR A 96 -47.89 0.72 6.76
C THR A 96 -48.98 1.45 7.52
N THR A 97 -49.15 2.76 7.31
CA THR A 97 -50.25 3.54 7.90
C THR A 97 -51.59 3.23 7.20
N LEU A 98 -51.59 2.92 5.91
CA LEU A 98 -52.80 2.55 5.15
C LEU A 98 -53.28 1.11 5.38
N HIS A 99 -52.38 0.20 5.78
CA HIS A 99 -52.70 -1.20 6.08
C HIS A 99 -53.19 -1.40 7.53
N PHE A 100 -53.91 -0.39 8.04
CA PHE A 100 -54.78 -0.40 9.22
C PHE A 100 -56.00 0.46 8.95
#